data_AF-A0A1G0WUE3-F1
#
_entry.id   AF-A0A1G0WUE3-F1
#
_cell.length_a   1.000
_cell.length_b   1.000
_cell.length_c   1.000
_cell.angle_alpha   90.00
_cell.angle_beta   90.00
_cell.angle_gamma   90.00
#
_symmetry.space_group_name_H-M   'P 1'
#
loop_
_entity.id
_entity.type
_entity.pdbx_description
1 polymer ?
#
loop_
_entity_poly.entity_id
_entity_poly.type
_entity_poly.pdbx_seq_one_letter_code
_entity_poly.pdbx_strand_id
1 'polypeptide(L)'
;MIEKIIKEISELKDGYCLWVGAGIDIYLSSISDLKLPTWEKLISNLEAMVEKETGKDYSVNKSYKYFERFQIIQNRLSIDTYQSYIYNEIFLKLSASIIKAEEELNKTGELFPKIINNIAKLSHLANPIVNFNIEYLSSIALALPGGEYAIKVFGVPTPDSLYPFSFIANYTRDNRTFKRQIFHPHGTIESSGKCVLSKSEYEALNGTLALTLATHSAFASDLVIVGMSLEDDYLKEQISKFRNQIRNIYWFTDIDISSDPDLEKWINMNGVILINIPNKNWNLFWDLIDKHFNGPDTKSIIVTWANLVLQSLQCFENWEEILKKYNYDDTKIVKSIKEAKPNNELIELYRESQIRGILSASNRKINFDKNRLSDILKNMKKRLEPNLI
;
A
#
# COMPACT_ATOMS: atom_id res chain seq x y z
N MET A 1 -17.33 5.47 22.13
CA MET A 1 -17.86 5.78 20.78
C MET A 1 -17.14 4.96 19.70
N ILE A 2 -15.83 5.09 19.51
CA ILE A 2 -15.06 4.35 18.49
C ILE A 2 -15.31 2.84 18.48
N GLU A 3 -15.28 2.17 19.64
CA GLU A 3 -15.53 0.73 19.73
C GLU A 3 -16.92 0.33 19.23
N LYS A 4 -17.94 1.13 19.54
CA LYS A 4 -19.31 0.89 19.07
C LYS A 4 -19.38 0.93 17.54
N ILE A 5 -18.75 1.91 16.92
CA ILE A 5 -18.75 2.08 15.45
C ILE A 5 -17.94 0.97 14.79
N ILE A 6 -16.77 0.62 15.33
CA ILE A 6 -15.97 -0.50 14.81
C ILE A 6 -16.76 -1.81 14.86
N LYS A 7 -17.48 -2.06 15.96
CA LYS A 7 -18.37 -3.22 16.06
C LYS A 7 -19.52 -3.16 15.06
N GLU A 8 -20.12 -2.01 14.85
CA GLU A 8 -21.18 -1.82 13.85
C GLU A 8 -20.69 -2.11 12.43
N ILE A 9 -19.49 -1.61 12.06
CA ILE A 9 -18.87 -1.89 10.76
C ILE A 9 -18.55 -3.39 10.62
N SER A 10 -18.06 -4.06 11.68
CA SER A 10 -17.72 -5.49 11.61
C SER A 10 -18.95 -6.40 11.48
N GLU A 11 -20.14 -5.90 11.76
CA GLU A 11 -21.42 -6.60 11.64
C GLU A 11 -22.11 -6.36 10.27
N LEU A 12 -21.53 -5.57 9.37
CA LEU A 12 -22.05 -5.34 8.02
C LEU A 12 -22.01 -6.61 7.17
N LYS A 13 -23.18 -7.23 6.96
CA LYS A 13 -23.32 -8.49 6.22
C LYS A 13 -23.00 -8.39 4.73
N ASP A 14 -23.23 -7.22 4.14
CA ASP A 14 -23.02 -6.97 2.71
C ASP A 14 -21.56 -6.57 2.40
N GLY A 15 -20.70 -6.49 3.42
CA GLY A 15 -19.38 -5.88 3.32
C GLY A 15 -19.44 -4.35 3.23
N TYR A 16 -18.32 -3.74 2.82
CA TYR A 16 -18.21 -2.28 2.65
C TYR A 16 -17.17 -1.95 1.58
N CYS A 17 -17.24 -0.72 1.06
CA CYS A 17 -16.16 -0.13 0.30
C CYS A 17 -15.11 0.43 1.27
N LEU A 18 -13.84 0.11 1.04
CA LEU A 18 -12.73 0.58 1.87
C LEU A 18 -11.85 1.54 1.08
N TRP A 19 -11.69 2.77 1.55
CA TRP A 19 -10.71 3.73 1.05
C TRP A 19 -9.55 3.81 2.04
N VAL A 20 -8.34 3.65 1.52
CA VAL A 20 -7.11 3.73 2.31
C VAL A 20 -6.14 4.75 1.76
N GLY A 21 -5.44 5.42 2.67
CA GLY A 21 -4.34 6.31 2.35
C GLY A 21 -3.05 5.93 3.08
N ALA A 22 -2.10 6.86 3.06
CA ALA A 22 -0.72 6.62 3.50
C ALA A 22 -0.61 6.16 4.96
N GLY A 23 -1.64 6.37 5.79
CA GLY A 23 -1.68 5.81 7.15
C GLY A 23 -1.58 4.28 7.19
N ILE A 24 -2.07 3.58 6.16
CA ILE A 24 -1.90 2.12 6.04
C ILE A 24 -0.44 1.77 5.76
N ASP A 25 0.25 2.47 4.87
CA ASP A 25 1.66 2.20 4.58
C ASP A 25 2.55 2.53 5.77
N ILE A 26 2.25 3.63 6.47
CA ILE A 26 2.94 3.99 7.71
C ILE A 26 2.75 2.89 8.76
N TYR A 27 1.51 2.39 8.93
CA TYR A 27 1.25 1.28 9.85
C TYR A 27 1.97 0.00 9.42
N LEU A 28 1.92 -0.36 8.14
CA LEU A 28 2.62 -1.52 7.59
C LEU A 28 4.13 -1.40 7.79
N SER A 29 4.71 -0.21 7.60
CA SER A 29 6.14 0.03 7.80
C SER A 29 6.57 0.00 9.27
N SER A 30 5.63 0.14 10.22
CA SER A 30 5.92 0.07 11.66
C SER A 30 6.24 -1.33 12.16
N ILE A 31 6.16 -2.33 11.27
CA ILE A 31 6.58 -3.71 11.47
C ILE A 31 8.07 -3.86 11.74
N SER A 32 8.85 -2.84 11.34
CA SER A 32 10.25 -2.70 11.71
C SER A 32 10.53 -1.27 12.20
N ASP A 33 11.79 -0.98 12.50
CA ASP A 33 12.28 0.37 12.79
C ASP A 33 12.38 1.27 11.54
N LEU A 34 12.26 0.72 10.33
CA LEU A 34 12.26 1.45 9.07
C LEU A 34 10.86 2.02 8.79
N LYS A 35 10.59 3.20 9.34
CA LYS A 35 9.30 3.88 9.19
C LYS A 35 9.25 4.73 7.92
N LEU A 36 8.09 4.72 7.27
CA LEU A 36 7.80 5.65 6.19
C LEU A 36 7.58 7.08 6.71
N PRO A 37 7.93 8.09 5.92
CA PRO A 37 7.64 9.48 6.27
C PRO A 37 6.14 9.76 6.18
N THR A 38 5.67 10.73 6.96
CA THR A 38 4.39 11.41 6.69
C THR A 38 4.51 12.26 5.43
N TRP A 39 3.38 12.66 4.84
CA TRP A 39 3.39 13.59 3.69
C TRP A 39 4.13 14.88 3.98
N GLU A 40 3.88 15.50 5.15
CA GLU A 40 4.59 16.69 5.59
C GLU A 40 6.12 16.47 5.61
N LYS A 41 6.57 15.35 6.18
CA LYS A 41 8.00 15.03 6.27
C LYS A 41 8.61 14.76 4.89
N LEU A 42 7.90 14.06 4.01
CA LEU A 42 8.33 13.79 2.65
C LEU A 42 8.51 15.11 1.87
N ILE A 43 7.52 16.01 1.96
CA ILE A 43 7.56 17.33 1.31
C ILE A 43 8.73 18.15 1.84
N SER A 44 8.91 18.24 3.16
CA SER A 44 10.03 18.98 3.73
C SER A 44 11.40 18.44 3.32
N ASN A 45 11.54 17.11 3.15
CA ASN A 45 12.78 16.55 2.65
C ASN A 45 13.01 16.88 1.16
N LEU A 46 11.96 16.89 0.35
CA LEU A 46 12.02 17.32 -1.06
C LEU A 46 12.34 18.81 -1.19
N GLU A 47 11.78 19.66 -0.34
CA GLU A 47 12.11 21.09 -0.29
C GLU A 47 13.60 21.30 0.02
N ALA A 48 14.13 20.61 1.03
CA ALA A 48 15.56 20.63 1.34
C ALA A 48 16.44 20.10 0.18
N MET A 49 15.91 19.17 -0.62
CA MET A 49 16.61 18.69 -1.83
C MET A 49 16.66 19.79 -2.90
N VAL A 50 15.56 20.53 -3.11
CA VAL A 50 15.53 21.70 -4.01
C VAL A 50 16.52 22.78 -3.56
N GLU A 51 16.60 23.07 -2.26
CA GLU A 51 17.57 24.02 -1.70
C GLU A 51 19.00 23.62 -2.06
N LYS A 52 19.32 22.35 -1.85
CA LYS A 52 20.65 21.79 -2.12
C LYS A 52 21.01 21.84 -3.61
N GLU A 53 20.07 21.52 -4.50
CA GLU A 53 20.32 21.51 -5.95
C GLU A 53 20.39 22.91 -6.55
N THR A 54 19.60 23.85 -6.02
CA THR A 54 19.52 25.22 -6.57
C THR A 54 20.47 26.21 -5.91
N GLY A 55 21.02 25.88 -4.74
CA GLY A 55 21.90 26.75 -3.95
C GLY A 55 21.19 27.98 -3.37
N LYS A 56 19.85 27.96 -3.29
CA LYS A 56 19.02 29.05 -2.76
C LYS A 56 18.16 28.52 -1.62
N ASP A 57 17.96 29.35 -0.61
CA ASP A 57 16.95 29.11 0.43
C ASP A 57 15.58 28.94 -0.26
N TYR A 58 14.94 27.81 0.02
CA TYR A 58 13.73 27.37 -0.63
C TYR A 58 12.80 26.79 0.43
N SER A 59 12.15 27.71 1.13
CA SER A 59 10.97 27.40 1.93
C SER A 59 9.72 27.71 1.13
N VAL A 60 8.95 26.68 0.79
CA VAL A 60 7.60 26.88 0.26
C VAL A 60 6.72 27.37 1.41
N ASN A 61 5.80 28.29 1.11
CA ASN A 61 4.85 28.78 2.10
C ASN A 61 4.10 27.59 2.73
N LYS A 62 4.25 27.40 4.05
CA LYS A 62 3.62 26.32 4.80
C LYS A 62 2.09 26.43 4.83
N SER A 63 1.51 27.58 4.45
CA SER A 63 0.07 27.72 4.29
C SER A 63 -0.47 27.06 3.01
N TYR A 64 0.39 26.64 2.08
CA TYR A 64 -0.03 25.91 0.89
C TYR A 64 -0.36 24.46 1.20
N LYS A 65 -1.35 23.93 0.49
CA LYS A 65 -1.75 22.52 0.61
C LYS A 65 -0.68 21.61 0.00
N TYR A 66 -0.69 20.34 0.38
CA TYR A 66 0.34 19.38 -0.06
C TYR A 66 0.47 19.29 -1.58
N PHE A 67 -0.65 19.19 -2.32
CA PHE A 67 -0.62 19.09 -3.78
C PHE A 67 -0.05 20.35 -4.47
N GLU A 68 -0.21 21.53 -3.86
CA GLU A 68 0.39 22.78 -4.34
C GLU A 68 1.89 22.79 -4.08
N ARG A 69 2.32 22.37 -2.88
CA ARG A 69 3.74 22.26 -2.54
C ARG A 69 4.44 21.26 -3.45
N PHE A 70 3.82 20.11 -3.72
CA PHE A 70 4.32 19.14 -4.69
C PHE A 70 4.45 19.73 -6.10
N GLN A 71 3.47 20.52 -6.56
CA GLN A 71 3.58 21.21 -7.85
C GLN A 71 4.80 22.12 -7.94
N ILE A 72 5.03 22.93 -6.89
CA ILE A 72 6.15 23.88 -6.89
C ILE A 72 7.47 23.11 -6.87
N ILE A 73 7.58 22.03 -6.09
CA ILE A 73 8.76 21.15 -6.05
C ILE A 73 9.01 20.48 -7.42
N GLN A 74 7.98 19.91 -8.04
CA GLN A 74 8.08 19.28 -9.36
C GLN A 74 8.53 20.27 -10.45
N ASN A 75 8.18 21.56 -10.33
CA ASN A 75 8.64 22.58 -11.27
C ASN A 75 10.12 22.96 -11.09
N ARG A 76 10.77 22.50 -10.00
CA ARG A 76 12.16 22.82 -9.65
C ARG A 76 13.09 21.64 -9.82
N LEU A 77 12.63 20.43 -9.52
CA LEU A 77 13.36 19.19 -9.77
C LEU A 77 13.03 18.66 -11.16
N SER A 78 13.93 17.86 -11.75
CA SER A 78 13.52 17.04 -12.90
C SER A 78 12.50 16.00 -12.45
N ILE A 79 11.61 15.58 -13.35
CA ILE A 79 10.62 14.54 -13.05
C ILE A 79 11.28 13.23 -12.59
N ASP A 80 12.42 12.87 -13.20
CA ASP A 80 13.16 11.66 -12.86
C ASP A 80 13.74 11.74 -11.44
N THR A 81 14.31 12.88 -11.06
CA THR A 81 14.84 13.12 -9.71
C THR A 81 13.71 13.04 -8.67
N TYR A 82 12.60 13.72 -8.93
CA TYR A 82 11.43 13.76 -8.05
C TYR A 82 10.81 12.36 -7.85
N GLN A 83 10.52 11.64 -8.94
CA GLN A 83 9.93 10.30 -8.88
C GLN A 83 10.91 9.30 -8.27
N SER A 84 12.21 9.37 -8.59
CA SER A 84 13.22 8.50 -7.97
C SER A 84 13.31 8.71 -6.46
N TYR A 85 13.22 9.95 -6.01
CA TYR A 85 13.22 10.26 -4.58
C TYR A 85 12.01 9.62 -3.89
N ILE A 86 10.81 9.80 -4.44
CA ILE A 86 9.58 9.24 -3.86
C ILE A 86 9.61 7.70 -3.89
N TYR A 87 10.08 7.10 -4.99
CA TYR A 87 10.24 5.65 -5.11
C TYR A 87 11.14 5.09 -4.00
N ASN A 88 12.26 5.76 -3.72
CA ASN A 88 13.18 5.36 -2.67
C ASN A 88 12.59 5.54 -1.27
N GLU A 89 11.93 6.68 -1.02
CA GLU A 89 11.41 7.02 0.31
C GLU A 89 10.15 6.26 0.69
N ILE A 90 9.34 5.85 -0.29
CA ILE A 90 8.10 5.12 -0.05
C ILE A 90 8.30 3.64 -0.34
N PHE A 91 8.40 3.27 -1.61
CA PHE A 91 8.38 1.86 -2.01
C PHE A 91 9.59 1.08 -1.49
N LEU A 92 10.82 1.55 -1.74
CA LEU A 92 12.01 0.81 -1.27
C LEU A 92 12.11 0.75 0.25
N LYS A 93 11.75 1.82 0.97
CA LYS A 93 11.75 1.78 2.45
C LYS A 93 10.70 0.82 2.99
N LEU A 94 9.51 0.77 2.38
CA LEU A 94 8.47 -0.19 2.76
C LEU A 94 8.93 -1.63 2.51
N SER A 95 9.48 -1.90 1.32
CA SER A 95 10.06 -3.21 0.98
C SER A 95 11.17 -3.62 1.96
N ALA A 96 12.08 -2.70 2.31
CA ALA A 96 13.12 -2.95 3.29
C ALA A 96 12.55 -3.25 4.69
N SER A 97 11.49 -2.54 5.09
CA SER A 97 10.81 -2.78 6.36
C SER A 97 10.19 -4.19 6.44
N ILE A 98 9.54 -4.64 5.36
CA ILE A 98 8.98 -5.99 5.24
C ILE A 98 10.07 -7.07 5.31
N ILE A 99 11.17 -6.90 4.57
CA ILE A 99 12.30 -7.84 4.60
C ILE A 99 12.90 -7.92 6.01
N LYS A 100 13.12 -6.78 6.66
CA LYS A 100 13.66 -6.74 8.01
C LYS A 100 12.74 -7.43 9.02
N ALA A 101 11.42 -7.23 8.91
CA ALA A 101 10.47 -7.94 9.75
C ALA A 101 10.51 -9.46 9.54
N GLU A 102 10.68 -9.94 8.31
CA GLU A 102 10.86 -11.38 8.06
C GLU A 102 12.13 -11.93 8.72
N GLU A 103 13.22 -11.18 8.72
CA GLU A 103 14.45 -11.55 9.42
C GLU A 103 14.26 -11.65 10.94
N GLU A 104 13.46 -10.76 11.54
CA GLU A 104 13.13 -10.83 12.97
C GLU A 104 12.18 -11.99 13.29
N LEU A 105 11.17 -12.26 12.46
CA LEU A 105 10.28 -13.42 12.63
C LEU A 105 11.04 -14.75 12.61
N ASN A 106 12.13 -14.83 11.83
CA ASN A 106 12.99 -16.01 11.81
C ASN A 106 13.69 -16.27 13.14
N LYS A 107 13.86 -15.23 13.99
CA LYS A 107 14.40 -15.36 15.34
C LYS A 107 13.33 -15.72 16.36
N THR A 108 12.12 -15.17 16.22
CA THR A 108 11.02 -15.38 17.19
C THR A 108 10.23 -16.67 16.95
N GLY A 109 10.21 -17.17 15.72
CA GLY A 109 9.40 -18.32 15.31
C GLY A 109 7.94 -17.98 15.00
N GLU A 110 7.54 -16.70 15.08
CA GLU A 110 6.21 -16.23 14.69
C GLU A 110 5.99 -16.41 13.18
N LEU A 111 4.77 -16.78 12.76
CA LEU A 111 4.48 -17.10 11.36
C LEU A 111 4.39 -15.85 10.47
N PHE A 112 3.85 -14.77 11.02
CA PHE A 112 3.67 -13.46 10.40
C PHE A 112 3.47 -12.41 11.51
N PRO A 113 3.68 -11.11 11.24
CA PRO A 113 3.56 -10.08 12.27
C PRO A 113 2.10 -9.71 12.53
N LYS A 114 1.76 -9.30 13.77
CA LYS A 114 0.40 -8.88 14.17
C LYS A 114 -0.20 -7.83 13.23
N ILE A 115 0.63 -6.92 12.71
CA ILE A 115 0.23 -5.85 11.78
C ILE A 115 -0.46 -6.42 10.53
N ILE A 116 0.05 -7.52 9.97
CA ILE A 116 -0.54 -8.14 8.77
C ILE A 116 -1.89 -8.74 9.08
N ASN A 117 -2.04 -9.38 10.24
CA ASN A 117 -3.32 -9.90 10.71
C ASN A 117 -4.36 -8.77 10.89
N ASN A 118 -3.95 -7.63 11.44
CA ASN A 118 -4.83 -6.48 11.62
C ASN A 118 -5.29 -5.87 10.28
N ILE A 119 -4.38 -5.71 9.31
CA ILE A 119 -4.70 -5.25 7.96
C ILE A 119 -5.63 -6.26 7.25
N ALA A 120 -5.35 -7.55 7.39
CA ALA A 120 -6.17 -8.63 6.84
C ALA A 120 -7.60 -8.63 7.41
N LYS A 121 -7.75 -8.42 8.73
CA LYS A 121 -9.05 -8.28 9.41
C LYS A 121 -9.82 -7.06 8.90
N LEU A 122 -9.17 -5.89 8.82
CA LEU A 122 -9.78 -4.66 8.31
C LEU A 122 -10.23 -4.79 6.84
N SER A 123 -9.63 -5.66 6.06
CA SER A 123 -9.94 -5.77 4.63
C SER A 123 -10.76 -7.00 4.30
N HIS A 124 -11.01 -7.90 5.26
CA HIS A 124 -11.61 -9.20 4.97
C HIS A 124 -12.97 -9.10 4.25
N LEU A 125 -13.84 -8.18 4.67
CA LEU A 125 -15.14 -7.93 4.06
C LEU A 125 -15.16 -6.72 3.10
N ALA A 126 -14.01 -6.09 2.89
CA ALA A 126 -13.92 -4.91 2.04
C ALA A 126 -13.93 -5.31 0.56
N ASN A 127 -14.94 -4.85 -0.18
CA ASN A 127 -15.00 -4.96 -1.63
C ASN A 127 -15.99 -3.94 -2.19
N PRO A 128 -15.54 -3.01 -3.05
CA PRO A 128 -14.18 -2.83 -3.55
C PRO A 128 -13.25 -2.12 -2.56
N ILE A 129 -11.94 -2.18 -2.82
CA ILE A 129 -10.92 -1.41 -2.10
C ILE A 129 -10.40 -0.32 -3.03
N VAL A 130 -10.29 0.91 -2.55
CA VAL A 130 -9.62 2.00 -3.23
C VAL A 130 -8.39 2.36 -2.43
N ASN A 131 -7.22 2.15 -3.02
CA ASN A 131 -5.95 2.43 -2.42
C ASN A 131 -5.31 3.67 -3.04
N PHE A 132 -5.32 4.78 -2.31
CA PHE A 132 -4.73 6.04 -2.73
C PHE A 132 -3.21 6.09 -2.53
N ASN A 133 -2.63 5.02 -2.02
CA ASN A 133 -1.19 4.88 -1.93
C ASN A 133 -0.61 4.69 -3.33
N ILE A 134 0.59 5.23 -3.47
CA ILE A 134 1.34 5.25 -4.72
C ILE A 134 2.23 4.02 -4.88
N GLU A 135 1.98 2.97 -4.09
CA GLU A 135 2.68 1.70 -4.08
C GLU A 135 1.67 0.55 -3.97
N TYR A 136 2.00 -0.67 -4.41
CA TYR A 136 1.07 -1.78 -4.50
C TYR A 136 1.17 -2.80 -3.34
N LEU A 137 2.19 -2.76 -2.47
CA LEU A 137 2.37 -3.76 -1.40
C LEU A 137 1.24 -3.68 -0.38
N SER A 138 0.79 -2.49 0.01
CA SER A 138 -0.39 -2.34 0.88
C SER A 138 -1.65 -2.92 0.23
N SER A 139 -1.80 -2.82 -1.09
CA SER A 139 -2.89 -3.47 -1.82
C SER A 139 -2.81 -4.99 -1.75
N ILE A 140 -1.62 -5.59 -1.81
CA ILE A 140 -1.47 -7.03 -1.59
C ILE A 140 -1.87 -7.39 -0.15
N ALA A 141 -1.42 -6.61 0.82
CA ALA A 141 -1.73 -6.82 2.24
C ALA A 141 -3.25 -6.75 2.53
N LEU A 142 -3.97 -5.88 1.82
CA LEU A 142 -5.42 -5.70 1.94
C LEU A 142 -6.23 -6.72 1.10
N ALA A 143 -5.72 -7.12 -0.06
CA ALA A 143 -6.50 -7.91 -1.01
C ALA A 143 -6.40 -9.40 -0.77
N LEU A 144 -5.16 -9.90 -0.71
CA LEU A 144 -4.85 -11.33 -0.73
C LEU A 144 -5.44 -12.12 0.44
N PRO A 145 -5.55 -11.58 1.67
CA PRO A 145 -6.18 -12.32 2.76
C PRO A 145 -7.68 -12.58 2.51
N GLY A 146 -8.34 -11.73 1.72
CA GLY A 146 -9.75 -11.86 1.36
C GLY A 146 -10.02 -12.76 0.16
N GLY A 147 -8.98 -13.34 -0.46
CA GLY A 147 -9.10 -14.25 -1.59
C GLY A 147 -8.57 -13.67 -2.90
N GLU A 148 -9.22 -14.03 -4.00
CA GLU A 148 -8.80 -13.63 -5.34
C GLU A 148 -9.03 -12.14 -5.60
N TYR A 149 -8.11 -11.54 -6.35
CA TYR A 149 -8.13 -10.10 -6.55
C TYR A 149 -7.65 -9.66 -7.93
N ALA A 150 -8.07 -8.47 -8.31
CA ALA A 150 -7.59 -7.70 -9.44
C ALA A 150 -7.22 -6.28 -8.96
N ILE A 151 -5.92 -5.97 -8.92
CA ILE A 151 -5.39 -4.64 -8.67
C ILE A 151 -5.34 -3.91 -10.01
N LYS A 152 -6.06 -2.79 -10.10
CA LYS A 152 -6.20 -1.94 -11.27
C LYS A 152 -5.52 -0.62 -11.00
N VAL A 153 -4.42 -0.39 -11.71
CA VAL A 153 -3.61 0.82 -11.58
C VAL A 153 -3.93 1.75 -12.73
N PHE A 154 -4.29 2.98 -12.39
CA PHE A 154 -4.58 4.00 -13.38
C PHE A 154 -3.29 4.64 -13.88
N GLY A 155 -3.24 4.86 -15.19
CA GLY A 155 -2.15 5.56 -15.86
C GLY A 155 -2.54 6.99 -16.19
N VAL A 156 -1.54 7.87 -16.28
CA VAL A 156 -1.73 9.15 -16.97
C VAL A 156 -2.07 8.84 -18.43
N PRO A 157 -3.22 9.28 -18.96
CA PRO A 157 -3.59 9.03 -20.35
C PRO A 157 -2.50 9.55 -21.29
N THR A 158 -2.01 8.70 -22.19
CA THR A 158 -1.21 9.14 -23.33
C THR A 158 -2.14 9.36 -24.52
N PRO A 159 -1.81 10.28 -25.46
CA PRO A 159 -2.62 10.50 -26.66
C PRO A 159 -2.93 9.21 -27.44
N ASP A 160 -2.07 8.21 -27.32
CA ASP A 160 -2.17 6.92 -28.02
C ASP A 160 -2.85 5.80 -27.21
N SER A 161 -3.24 6.03 -25.95
CA SER A 161 -3.87 5.00 -25.10
C SER A 161 -5.36 5.26 -24.90
N LEU A 162 -6.18 4.37 -25.47
CA LEU A 162 -7.63 4.33 -25.22
C LEU A 162 -8.00 3.68 -23.88
N TYR A 163 -7.05 3.00 -23.21
CA TYR A 163 -7.30 2.34 -21.93
C TYR A 163 -6.79 3.19 -20.77
N PRO A 164 -7.63 3.42 -19.74
CA PRO A 164 -7.26 4.24 -18.58
C PRO A 164 -6.33 3.52 -17.59
N PHE A 165 -6.15 2.20 -17.76
CA PHE A 165 -5.34 1.37 -16.87
C PHE A 165 -3.95 1.16 -17.46
N SER A 166 -2.93 1.58 -16.71
CA SER A 166 -1.52 1.32 -17.07
C SER A 166 -1.08 -0.08 -16.67
N PHE A 167 -1.71 -0.67 -15.66
CA PHE A 167 -1.32 -1.98 -15.13
C PHE A 167 -2.49 -2.69 -14.45
N ILE A 168 -2.57 -4.02 -14.64
CA ILE A 168 -3.52 -4.89 -13.95
C ILE A 168 -2.76 -6.09 -13.38
N ALA A 169 -2.60 -6.13 -12.06
CA ALA A 169 -2.12 -7.32 -11.36
C ALA A 169 -3.31 -8.21 -10.97
N ASN A 170 -3.23 -9.49 -11.28
CA ASN A 170 -4.26 -10.46 -10.96
C ASN A 170 -3.69 -11.59 -10.09
N TYR A 171 -4.38 -11.92 -9.02
CA TYR A 171 -4.19 -13.16 -8.30
C TYR A 171 -5.47 -14.01 -8.43
N THR A 172 -5.34 -15.18 -9.05
CA THR A 172 -6.46 -16.11 -9.27
C THR A 172 -5.98 -17.52 -8.98
N ARG A 173 -6.66 -18.24 -8.09
CA ARG A 173 -6.43 -19.67 -7.86
C ARG A 173 -7.27 -20.47 -8.85
N ASP A 174 -8.49 -20.02 -9.14
CA ASP A 174 -9.42 -20.54 -10.13
C ASP A 174 -10.07 -19.38 -10.91
N ASN A 175 -10.08 -19.47 -12.25
CA ASN A 175 -10.72 -18.48 -13.13
C ASN A 175 -12.25 -18.36 -12.97
N ARG A 176 -12.87 -19.16 -12.10
CA ARG A 176 -14.32 -19.19 -11.87
C ARG A 176 -14.81 -18.34 -10.70
N THR A 177 -13.92 -17.76 -9.89
CA THR A 177 -14.34 -16.98 -8.72
C THR A 177 -14.39 -15.48 -8.98
N PHE A 178 -15.26 -14.78 -8.24
CA PHE A 178 -15.32 -13.33 -8.30
C PHE A 178 -14.05 -12.74 -7.68
N LYS A 179 -13.34 -11.91 -8.46
CA LYS A 179 -12.16 -11.21 -7.99
C LYS A 179 -12.55 -9.92 -7.29
N ARG A 180 -12.06 -9.74 -6.08
CA ARG A 180 -12.09 -8.44 -5.41
C ARG A 180 -11.42 -7.39 -6.27
N GLN A 181 -12.02 -6.23 -6.35
CA GLN A 181 -11.48 -5.12 -7.14
C GLN A 181 -10.70 -4.18 -6.23
N ILE A 182 -9.45 -3.89 -6.60
CA ILE A 182 -8.61 -2.90 -5.92
C ILE A 182 -8.20 -1.85 -6.93
N PHE A 183 -8.41 -0.58 -6.60
CA PHE A 183 -8.16 0.53 -7.50
C PHE A 183 -7.04 1.42 -6.95
N HIS A 184 -6.05 1.76 -7.79
CA HIS A 184 -5.03 2.77 -7.49
C HIS A 184 -5.23 4.03 -8.34
N PRO A 185 -6.08 4.97 -7.90
CA PRO A 185 -6.36 6.18 -8.65
C PRO A 185 -5.13 7.06 -8.88
N HIS A 186 -4.15 7.04 -7.98
CA HIS A 186 -2.92 7.82 -8.11
C HIS A 186 -1.84 7.13 -8.96
N GLY A 187 -2.14 5.97 -9.54
CA GLY A 187 -1.14 5.09 -10.13
C GLY A 187 -0.28 4.40 -9.06
N THR A 188 0.74 3.68 -9.52
CA THR A 188 1.74 3.03 -8.65
C THR A 188 3.12 3.34 -9.19
N ILE A 189 3.99 3.89 -8.34
CA ILE A 189 5.28 4.46 -8.74
C ILE A 189 6.21 3.42 -9.37
N GLU A 190 6.07 2.17 -8.97
CA GLU A 190 6.85 1.01 -9.41
C GLU A 190 6.30 0.35 -10.69
N SER A 191 5.02 0.55 -11.03
CA SER A 191 4.43 -0.02 -12.25
C SER A 191 4.35 0.99 -13.39
N SER A 192 3.85 2.20 -13.11
CA SER A 192 3.69 3.25 -14.13
C SER A 192 4.87 4.23 -14.21
N GLY A 193 5.78 4.23 -13.23
CA GLY A 193 6.89 5.20 -13.15
C GLY A 193 6.45 6.64 -12.88
N LYS A 194 5.13 6.88 -12.78
CA LYS A 194 4.51 8.18 -12.52
C LYS A 194 3.35 7.95 -11.57
N CYS A 195 3.29 8.78 -10.54
CA CYS A 195 2.19 8.87 -9.59
C CYS A 195 1.62 10.29 -9.55
N VAL A 196 0.35 10.39 -9.18
CA VAL A 196 -0.42 11.63 -9.15
C VAL A 196 -0.28 12.27 -7.77
N LEU A 197 0.44 13.38 -7.69
CA LEU A 197 0.69 14.06 -6.41
C LEU A 197 0.57 15.58 -6.49
N SER A 198 0.70 16.18 -7.67
CA SER A 198 0.65 17.63 -7.84
C SER A 198 -0.68 18.14 -8.34
N LYS A 199 -0.96 19.44 -8.10
CA LYS A 199 -2.18 20.11 -8.55
C LYS A 199 -2.46 19.87 -10.04
N SER A 200 -1.47 20.06 -10.90
CA SER A 200 -1.66 19.91 -12.35
C SER A 200 -1.92 18.46 -12.74
N GLU A 201 -1.37 17.48 -12.02
CA GLU A 201 -1.66 16.06 -12.22
C GLU A 201 -3.10 15.75 -11.81
N TYR A 202 -3.58 16.27 -10.67
CA TYR A 202 -4.99 16.16 -10.28
C TYR A 202 -5.92 16.88 -11.27
N GLU A 203 -5.56 18.06 -11.77
CA GLU A 203 -6.35 18.81 -12.75
C GLU A 203 -6.39 18.13 -14.13
N ALA A 204 -5.27 17.56 -14.57
CA ALA A 204 -5.22 16.73 -15.77
C ALA A 204 -6.08 15.47 -15.61
N LEU A 205 -6.23 14.99 -14.37
CA LEU A 205 -7.08 13.87 -14.03
C LEU A 205 -8.50 14.24 -13.59
N ASN A 206 -8.83 15.52 -13.41
CA ASN A 206 -10.16 16.01 -12.99
C ASN A 206 -11.27 15.63 -14.00
N GLY A 207 -10.89 15.22 -15.22
CA GLY A 207 -11.77 14.65 -16.24
C GLY A 207 -11.62 13.14 -16.48
N THR A 208 -10.82 12.42 -15.69
CA THR A 208 -10.51 11.01 -15.97
C THR A 208 -11.36 10.03 -15.18
N LEU A 209 -11.66 8.92 -15.86
CA LEU A 209 -12.48 7.81 -15.39
C LEU A 209 -11.95 7.17 -14.08
N ALA A 210 -10.69 7.41 -13.69
CA ALA A 210 -10.01 6.72 -12.60
C ALA A 210 -10.60 6.91 -11.20
N LEU A 211 -10.62 8.16 -10.75
CA LEU A 211 -11.13 8.54 -9.43
C LEU A 211 -12.66 8.57 -9.38
N THR A 212 -13.29 8.86 -10.53
CA THR A 212 -14.73 8.68 -10.71
C THR A 212 -15.10 7.21 -10.53
N LEU A 213 -14.36 6.27 -11.13
CA LEU A 213 -14.56 4.82 -10.91
C LEU A 213 -14.29 4.42 -9.46
N ALA A 214 -13.25 4.98 -8.83
CA ALA A 214 -12.98 4.75 -7.41
C ALA A 214 -14.17 5.19 -6.52
N THR A 215 -14.82 6.30 -6.85
CA THR A 215 -16.00 6.76 -6.11
C THR A 215 -17.26 5.96 -6.46
N HIS A 216 -17.42 5.57 -7.72
CA HIS A 216 -18.49 4.67 -8.17
C HIS A 216 -18.40 3.30 -7.48
N SER A 217 -17.20 2.90 -7.10
CA SER A 217 -16.95 1.66 -6.36
C SER A 217 -17.67 1.64 -5.00
N ALA A 218 -17.97 2.80 -4.42
CA ALA A 218 -18.72 2.94 -3.17
C ALA A 218 -20.26 3.02 -3.36
N PHE A 219 -20.77 2.99 -4.60
CA PHE A 219 -22.20 3.16 -4.84
C PHE A 219 -23.03 2.06 -4.19
N ALA A 220 -24.11 2.48 -3.53
CA ALA A 220 -25.01 1.63 -2.78
C ALA A 220 -24.32 0.75 -1.71
N SER A 221 -23.13 1.14 -1.25
CA SER A 221 -22.38 0.49 -0.17
C SER A 221 -22.10 1.48 0.97
N ASP A 222 -21.73 0.94 2.13
CA ASP A 222 -21.13 1.72 3.20
C ASP A 222 -19.66 1.99 2.86
N LEU A 223 -19.22 3.23 3.06
CA LEU A 223 -17.85 3.67 2.80
C LEU A 223 -17.08 3.81 4.11
N VAL A 224 -15.96 3.11 4.23
CA VAL A 224 -15.03 3.19 5.35
C VAL A 224 -13.72 3.80 4.86
N ILE A 225 -13.27 4.88 5.49
CA ILE A 225 -12.07 5.63 5.13
C ILE A 225 -11.05 5.56 6.28
N VAL A 226 -9.85 5.03 6.00
CA VAL A 226 -8.80 4.80 7.00
C VAL A 226 -7.45 5.31 6.50
N GLY A 227 -6.71 6.04 7.35
CA GLY A 227 -5.36 6.50 7.04
C GLY A 227 -5.30 7.60 5.96
N MET A 228 -6.41 8.30 5.73
CA MET A 228 -6.51 9.42 4.80
C MET A 228 -6.61 10.75 5.53
N SER A 229 -5.96 11.79 4.99
CA SER A 229 -6.04 13.16 5.52
C SER A 229 -7.35 13.85 5.14
N LEU A 230 -7.91 14.66 6.05
CA LEU A 230 -9.06 15.54 5.77
C LEU A 230 -8.68 16.75 4.89
N GLU A 231 -7.38 16.98 4.68
CA GLU A 231 -6.85 18.06 3.83
C GLU A 231 -6.94 17.73 2.34
N ASP A 232 -7.33 16.51 1.98
CA ASP A 232 -7.51 16.10 0.59
C ASP A 232 -8.82 16.67 0.02
N ASP A 233 -8.72 17.86 -0.57
CA ASP A 233 -9.85 18.56 -1.18
C ASP A 233 -10.48 17.78 -2.33
N TYR A 234 -9.67 17.05 -3.09
CA TYR A 234 -10.15 16.29 -4.23
C TYR A 234 -11.14 15.22 -3.76
N LEU A 235 -10.80 14.46 -2.71
CA LEU A 235 -11.70 13.45 -2.14
C LEU A 235 -12.98 14.05 -1.57
N LYS A 236 -12.86 15.19 -0.89
CA LYS A 236 -14.02 15.92 -0.38
C LYS A 236 -14.95 16.35 -1.52
N GLU A 237 -14.41 16.79 -2.63
CA GLU A 237 -15.18 17.12 -3.84
C GLU A 237 -15.90 15.89 -4.39
N GLN A 238 -15.23 14.74 -4.52
CA GLN A 238 -15.87 13.52 -5.04
C GLN A 238 -16.99 13.02 -4.12
N ILE A 239 -16.76 13.01 -2.81
CA ILE A 239 -17.81 12.67 -1.83
C ILE A 239 -19.01 13.62 -1.99
N SER A 240 -18.77 14.93 -2.12
CA SER A 240 -19.84 15.93 -2.27
C SER A 240 -20.63 15.72 -3.56
N LYS A 241 -19.93 15.45 -4.66
CA LYS A 241 -20.54 15.24 -5.98
C LYS A 241 -21.44 14.00 -6.01
N PHE A 242 -21.06 12.93 -5.30
CA PHE A 242 -21.75 11.64 -5.35
C PHE A 242 -22.45 11.25 -4.04
N ARG A 243 -22.62 12.19 -3.11
CA ARG A 243 -23.12 11.91 -1.76
C ARG A 243 -24.40 11.09 -1.75
N ASN A 244 -25.35 11.42 -2.62
CA ASN A 244 -26.66 10.77 -2.69
C ASN A 244 -26.61 9.29 -3.13
N GLN A 245 -25.45 8.80 -3.55
CA GLN A 245 -25.25 7.43 -4.04
C GLN A 245 -24.47 6.54 -3.06
N ILE A 246 -23.94 7.12 -1.98
CA ILE A 246 -23.20 6.42 -0.92
C ILE A 246 -24.15 6.25 0.28
N ARG A 247 -24.14 5.07 0.94
CA ARG A 247 -25.02 4.83 2.11
C ARG A 247 -24.55 5.63 3.32
N ASN A 248 -23.66 5.06 4.12
CA ASN A 248 -22.98 5.72 5.23
C ASN A 248 -21.51 5.97 4.87
N ILE A 249 -20.91 6.99 5.48
CA ILE A 249 -19.50 7.31 5.33
C ILE A 249 -18.88 7.36 6.71
N TYR A 250 -17.99 6.41 7.01
CA TYR A 250 -17.22 6.33 8.25
C TYR A 250 -15.80 6.80 7.96
N TRP A 251 -15.38 7.93 8.52
CA TRP A 251 -14.03 8.45 8.32
C TRP A 251 -13.26 8.48 9.64
N PHE A 252 -12.26 7.61 9.77
CA PHE A 252 -11.37 7.58 10.92
C PHE A 252 -10.27 8.63 10.78
N THR A 253 -10.16 9.52 11.76
CA THR A 253 -9.20 10.63 11.76
C THR A 253 -8.63 10.84 13.16
N ASP A 254 -7.46 11.45 13.26
CA ASP A 254 -6.88 11.92 14.52
C ASP A 254 -6.78 13.46 14.58
N ILE A 255 -7.50 14.13 13.67
CA ILE A 255 -7.59 15.59 13.56
C ILE A 255 -8.75 16.11 14.42
N ASP A 256 -8.48 17.14 15.22
CA ASP A 256 -9.51 17.91 15.90
C ASP A 256 -10.16 18.89 14.93
N ILE A 257 -11.42 18.63 14.58
CA ILE A 257 -12.17 19.47 13.65
C ILE A 257 -12.78 20.72 14.30
N SER A 258 -12.73 20.84 15.64
CA SER A 258 -13.35 21.97 16.35
C SER A 258 -12.73 23.32 16.00
N SER A 259 -11.51 23.32 15.44
CA SER A 259 -10.82 24.51 14.95
C SER A 259 -11.08 24.84 13.47
N ASP A 260 -11.84 24.02 12.74
CA ASP A 260 -12.13 24.22 11.31
C ASP A 260 -13.65 24.17 11.04
N PRO A 261 -14.36 25.32 11.18
CA PRO A 261 -15.80 25.38 10.99
C PRO A 261 -16.26 25.03 9.57
N ASP A 262 -15.42 25.27 8.57
CA ASP A 262 -15.73 24.96 7.17
C ASP A 262 -15.71 23.44 6.95
N LEU A 263 -14.73 22.75 7.56
CA LEU A 263 -14.68 21.29 7.56
C LEU A 263 -15.84 20.68 8.34
N GLU A 264 -16.18 21.21 9.50
CA GLU A 264 -17.35 20.75 10.27
C GLU A 264 -18.65 20.89 9.46
N LYS A 265 -18.84 22.04 8.82
CA LYS A 265 -19.98 22.27 7.91
C LYS A 265 -19.99 21.28 6.76
N TRP A 266 -18.84 21.03 6.14
CA TRP A 266 -18.71 20.07 5.04
C TRP A 266 -19.06 18.65 5.47
N ILE A 267 -18.58 18.20 6.64
CA ILE A 267 -18.89 16.89 7.24
C ILE A 267 -20.39 16.73 7.44
N ASN A 268 -21.03 17.74 8.02
CA ASN A 268 -22.47 17.74 8.28
C ASN A 268 -23.30 17.73 6.99
N MET A 269 -22.93 18.55 6.00
CA MET A 269 -23.60 18.58 4.69
C MET A 269 -23.51 17.24 3.95
N ASN A 270 -22.39 16.52 4.13
CA ASN A 270 -22.15 15.24 3.51
C ASN A 270 -22.48 14.05 4.40
N GLY A 271 -23.12 14.25 5.56
CA GLY A 271 -23.48 13.17 6.50
C GLY A 271 -22.33 12.21 6.78
N VAL A 272 -21.10 12.75 6.90
CA VAL A 272 -19.91 11.96 7.21
C VAL A 272 -19.88 11.70 8.71
N ILE A 273 -19.84 10.43 9.10
CA ILE A 273 -19.64 10.01 10.49
C ILE A 273 -18.14 10.07 10.73
N LEU A 274 -17.68 11.19 11.30
CA LEU A 274 -16.29 11.36 11.67
C LEU A 274 -16.00 10.61 12.99
N ILE A 275 -15.02 9.71 12.97
CA ILE A 275 -14.58 8.96 14.14
C ILE A 275 -13.20 9.43 14.56
N ASN A 276 -13.15 10.24 15.62
CA ASN A 276 -11.89 10.74 16.17
C ASN A 276 -11.14 9.63 16.93
N ILE A 277 -9.87 9.42 16.57
CA ILE A 277 -8.91 8.56 17.26
C ILE A 277 -8.31 9.34 18.44
N PRO A 278 -8.64 8.97 19.68
CA PRO A 278 -8.28 9.77 20.85
C PRO A 278 -6.76 9.83 21.01
N ASN A 279 -6.24 11.04 21.24
CA ASN A 279 -4.81 11.29 21.46
C ASN A 279 -3.90 10.74 20.35
N LYS A 280 -4.40 10.66 19.11
CA LYS A 280 -3.68 10.05 17.97
C LYS A 280 -3.25 8.59 18.22
N ASN A 281 -3.95 7.90 19.13
CA ASN A 281 -3.65 6.53 19.50
C ASN A 281 -4.20 5.53 18.47
N TRP A 282 -3.53 5.44 17.31
CA TRP A 282 -3.88 4.48 16.27
C TRP A 282 -3.75 3.02 16.71
N ASN A 283 -2.96 2.72 17.74
CA ASN A 283 -2.90 1.36 18.30
C ASN A 283 -4.25 0.93 18.88
N LEU A 284 -4.98 1.84 19.53
CA LEU A 284 -6.35 1.57 19.99
C LEU A 284 -7.27 1.17 18.84
N PHE A 285 -7.19 1.87 17.70
CA PHE A 285 -7.96 1.50 16.51
C PHE A 285 -7.63 0.07 16.07
N TRP A 286 -6.35 -0.26 15.93
CA TRP A 286 -5.92 -1.59 15.48
C TRP A 286 -6.24 -2.72 16.46
N ASP A 287 -6.16 -2.46 17.76
CA ASP A 287 -6.58 -3.44 18.78
C ASP A 287 -8.09 -3.67 18.76
N LEU A 288 -8.88 -2.63 18.43
CA LEU A 288 -10.32 -2.77 18.24
C LEU A 288 -10.67 -3.53 16.95
N ILE A 289 -9.91 -3.32 15.86
CA ILE A 289 -10.01 -4.15 14.65
C ILE A 289 -9.71 -5.61 15.01
N ASP A 290 -8.60 -5.88 15.70
CA ASP A 290 -8.20 -7.23 16.11
C ASP A 290 -9.28 -7.92 16.97
N LYS A 291 -9.92 -7.16 17.86
CA LYS A 291 -10.97 -7.63 18.76
C LYS A 291 -12.30 -7.94 18.07
N HIS A 292 -12.74 -7.08 17.14
CA HIS A 292 -14.13 -7.11 16.64
C HIS A 292 -14.30 -7.62 15.22
N PHE A 293 -13.24 -7.59 14.40
CA PHE A 293 -13.31 -8.10 13.02
C PHE A 293 -12.96 -9.59 12.98
N ASN A 294 -13.84 -10.35 12.33
CA ASN A 294 -13.50 -11.71 11.92
C ASN A 294 -12.37 -11.64 10.89
N GLY A 295 -11.29 -12.35 11.18
CA GLY A 295 -10.15 -12.43 10.27
C GLY A 295 -10.31 -13.54 9.24
N PRO A 296 -9.57 -13.46 8.13
CA PRO A 296 -9.40 -14.61 7.25
C PRO A 296 -8.65 -15.73 7.98
N ASP A 297 -8.68 -16.92 7.39
CA ASP A 297 -7.96 -18.05 7.94
C ASP A 297 -6.44 -17.80 7.98
N THR A 298 -5.77 -18.43 8.94
CA THR A 298 -4.32 -18.30 9.16
C THR A 298 -3.50 -18.60 7.91
N LYS A 299 -3.93 -19.56 7.08
CA LYS A 299 -3.22 -19.94 5.85
C LYS A 299 -3.27 -18.82 4.81
N SER A 300 -4.39 -18.12 4.68
CA SER A 300 -4.51 -16.93 3.83
C SER A 300 -3.60 -15.79 4.28
N ILE A 301 -3.43 -15.60 5.59
CA ILE A 301 -2.50 -14.59 6.15
C ILE A 301 -1.04 -14.99 5.87
N ILE A 302 -0.68 -16.25 6.07
CA ILE A 302 0.65 -16.80 5.74
C ILE A 302 0.99 -16.56 4.27
N VAL A 303 0.06 -16.91 3.36
CA VAL A 303 0.26 -16.73 1.92
C VAL A 303 0.42 -15.24 1.58
N THR A 304 -0.34 -14.38 2.25
CA THR A 304 -0.22 -12.92 2.08
C THR A 304 1.16 -12.43 2.48
N TRP A 305 1.61 -12.79 3.68
CA TRP A 305 2.93 -12.40 4.17
C TRP A 305 4.06 -12.90 3.25
N ALA A 306 3.98 -14.16 2.82
CA ALA A 306 4.97 -14.70 1.88
C ALA A 306 4.99 -13.93 0.55
N ASN A 307 3.83 -13.53 0.01
CA ASN A 307 3.79 -12.71 -1.20
C ASN A 307 4.39 -11.32 -0.97
N LEU A 308 4.10 -10.66 0.16
CA LEU A 308 4.70 -9.37 0.49
C LEU A 308 6.22 -9.43 0.54
N VAL A 309 6.77 -10.45 1.20
CA VAL A 309 8.23 -10.68 1.27
C VAL A 309 8.80 -10.88 -0.13
N LEU A 310 8.16 -11.70 -0.97
CA LEU A 310 8.62 -11.96 -2.33
C LEU A 310 8.63 -10.73 -3.21
N GLN A 311 7.54 -9.97 -3.21
CA GLN A 311 7.44 -8.73 -3.98
C GLN A 311 8.47 -7.71 -3.49
N SER A 312 8.64 -7.58 -2.17
CA SER A 312 9.66 -6.71 -1.58
C SER A 312 11.08 -7.07 -2.01
N LEU A 313 11.41 -8.37 -2.12
CA LEU A 313 12.72 -8.84 -2.56
C LEU A 313 12.99 -8.53 -4.04
N GLN A 314 11.97 -8.57 -4.90
CA GLN A 314 12.09 -8.24 -6.32
C GLN A 314 12.47 -6.77 -6.56
N CYS A 315 12.16 -5.86 -5.62
CA CYS A 315 12.50 -4.44 -5.74
C CYS A 315 14.01 -4.17 -5.67
N PHE A 316 14.78 -5.09 -5.09
CA PHE A 316 16.21 -4.94 -4.85
C PHE A 316 17.07 -5.70 -5.87
N GLU A 317 16.59 -5.92 -7.09
CA GLU A 317 17.35 -6.62 -8.16
C GLU A 317 18.65 -5.93 -8.62
N ASN A 318 19.03 -4.77 -8.05
CA ASN A 318 20.36 -4.13 -8.14
C ASN A 318 21.12 -4.08 -6.78
N TRP A 319 20.76 -4.94 -5.83
CA TRP A 319 21.36 -5.00 -4.48
C TRP A 319 22.87 -5.19 -4.49
N GLU A 320 23.47 -5.73 -5.55
CA GLU A 320 24.92 -5.85 -5.71
C GLU A 320 25.68 -4.50 -5.70
N GLU A 321 25.09 -3.41 -6.23
CA GLU A 321 25.69 -2.06 -6.12
C GLU A 321 25.62 -1.52 -4.69
N ILE A 322 24.53 -1.83 -3.99
CA ILE A 322 24.32 -1.48 -2.59
C ILE A 322 25.29 -2.29 -1.71
N LEU A 323 25.46 -3.59 -1.95
CA LEU A 323 26.45 -4.42 -1.27
C LEU A 323 27.89 -4.02 -1.55
N LYS A 324 28.24 -3.65 -2.79
CA LYS A 324 29.57 -3.09 -3.11
C LYS A 324 29.86 -1.79 -2.36
N LYS A 325 28.83 -0.96 -2.14
CA LYS A 325 28.92 0.24 -1.30
C LYS A 325 29.14 -0.09 0.19
N TYR A 326 28.77 -1.30 0.64
CA TYR A 326 28.81 -1.71 2.06
C TYR A 326 29.70 -2.95 2.38
N ASN A 327 30.45 -3.49 1.41
CA ASN A 327 31.55 -4.46 1.51
C ASN A 327 31.24 -5.83 2.18
N TYR A 328 30.57 -6.75 1.47
CA TYR A 328 30.21 -8.12 1.94
C TYR A 328 30.69 -9.22 0.96
N ASP A 329 31.17 -10.39 1.44
CA ASP A 329 31.84 -11.49 0.65
C ASP A 329 31.02 -12.80 0.58
N ASP A 330 31.03 -13.47 -0.58
CA ASP A 330 29.97 -14.33 -1.13
C ASP A 330 30.42 -15.78 -1.49
N THR A 331 31.67 -16.16 -1.18
CA THR A 331 32.27 -17.40 -1.75
C THR A 331 31.98 -18.71 -1.01
N LYS A 332 31.45 -18.70 0.22
CA LYS A 332 31.26 -19.93 1.02
C LYS A 332 29.94 -20.66 0.83
N ILE A 333 28.90 -20.03 0.28
CA ILE A 333 27.52 -20.54 0.39
C ILE A 333 27.04 -21.25 -0.90
N VAL A 334 27.60 -20.89 -2.07
CA VAL A 334 27.27 -21.51 -3.37
C VAL A 334 27.53 -23.02 -3.41
N LYS A 335 28.45 -23.52 -2.58
CA LYS A 335 28.77 -24.96 -2.47
C LYS A 335 27.66 -25.76 -1.78
N SER A 336 26.98 -25.17 -0.79
CA SER A 336 25.96 -25.84 0.03
C SER A 336 24.60 -26.00 -0.68
N ILE A 337 24.36 -25.20 -1.72
CA ILE A 337 23.08 -25.19 -2.45
C ILE A 337 22.99 -26.31 -3.51
N LYS A 338 24.12 -26.77 -4.06
CA LYS A 338 24.12 -27.81 -5.10
C LYS A 338 23.78 -29.22 -4.58
N GLU A 339 23.78 -29.43 -3.27
CA GLU A 339 23.70 -30.76 -2.65
C GLU A 339 22.32 -31.11 -2.05
N ALA A 340 21.36 -30.18 -2.04
CA ALA A 340 20.04 -30.41 -1.43
C ALA A 340 18.96 -30.83 -2.47
N LYS A 341 18.39 -32.04 -2.33
CA LYS A 341 17.23 -32.54 -3.11
C LYS A 341 15.90 -32.35 -2.34
N PRO A 342 14.83 -31.72 -2.89
CA PRO A 342 13.56 -31.53 -2.18
C PRO A 342 12.31 -32.20 -2.82
N ASN A 343 11.28 -32.40 -1.97
CA ASN A 343 9.94 -32.96 -2.24
C ASN A 343 8.86 -31.85 -2.39
N ASN A 344 7.69 -32.14 -2.97
CA ASN A 344 7.24 -31.47 -4.21
C ASN A 344 5.83 -30.78 -4.26
N GLU A 345 5.29 -30.15 -3.21
CA GLU A 345 3.94 -29.50 -3.29
C GLU A 345 3.94 -27.98 -3.03
N LEU A 346 4.67 -27.53 -2.01
CA LEU A 346 4.91 -26.10 -1.76
C LEU A 346 5.73 -25.43 -2.86
N ILE A 347 6.62 -26.20 -3.52
CA ILE A 347 7.35 -25.72 -4.71
C ILE A 347 6.39 -25.48 -5.86
N GLU A 348 5.26 -26.19 -5.98
CA GLU A 348 4.27 -25.88 -7.03
C GLU A 348 3.47 -24.63 -6.68
N LEU A 349 2.93 -24.47 -5.48
CA LEU A 349 2.25 -23.21 -5.08
C LEU A 349 3.16 -21.98 -5.16
N TYR A 350 4.44 -22.17 -4.83
CA TYR A 350 5.47 -21.15 -4.90
C TYR A 350 5.99 -20.93 -6.34
N ARG A 351 6.05 -21.98 -7.18
CA ARG A 351 6.34 -21.85 -8.62
C ARG A 351 5.14 -21.27 -9.37
N GLU A 352 3.91 -21.51 -8.97
CA GLU A 352 2.71 -20.92 -9.57
C GLU A 352 2.64 -19.42 -9.30
N SER A 353 3.00 -18.98 -8.09
CA SER A 353 3.13 -17.54 -7.79
C SER A 353 4.33 -16.92 -8.53
N GLN A 354 5.47 -17.61 -8.60
CA GLN A 354 6.65 -17.14 -9.32
C GLN A 354 6.48 -17.11 -10.85
N ILE A 355 5.90 -18.14 -11.48
CA ILE A 355 5.70 -18.21 -12.93
C ILE A 355 4.76 -17.09 -13.38
N ARG A 356 3.73 -16.74 -12.58
CA ARG A 356 2.81 -15.66 -12.93
C ARG A 356 3.40 -14.26 -12.70
N GLY A 357 4.21 -14.06 -11.65
CA GLY A 357 4.93 -12.80 -11.44
C GLY A 357 6.06 -12.57 -12.45
N ILE A 358 6.77 -13.63 -12.85
CA ILE A 358 7.86 -13.58 -13.84
C ILE A 358 7.31 -13.35 -15.26
N LEU A 359 6.14 -13.89 -15.60
CA LEU A 359 5.51 -13.66 -16.91
C LEU A 359 4.95 -12.23 -17.07
N SER A 360 4.72 -11.48 -15.99
CA SER A 360 4.39 -10.04 -16.06
C SER A 360 5.62 -9.12 -16.09
N ALA A 361 6.80 -9.62 -15.70
CA ALA A 361 8.03 -8.84 -15.56
C ALA A 361 9.10 -9.16 -16.62
N SER A 362 8.75 -9.89 -17.68
CA SER A 362 9.69 -10.35 -18.70
C SER A 362 10.19 -9.21 -19.60
N ASN A 363 11.18 -8.44 -19.11
CA ASN A 363 12.18 -7.72 -19.91
C ASN A 363 13.44 -7.29 -19.14
N ARG A 364 13.69 -7.75 -17.91
CA ARG A 364 14.92 -7.41 -17.15
C ARG A 364 15.79 -8.65 -16.92
N LYS A 365 17.09 -8.52 -17.20
CA LYS A 365 18.12 -9.55 -16.94
C LYS A 365 18.45 -9.56 -15.45
N ILE A 366 18.33 -10.72 -14.81
CA ILE A 366 18.37 -10.90 -13.36
C ILE A 366 19.68 -11.59 -12.95
N ASN A 367 20.40 -11.06 -11.96
CA ASN A 367 21.40 -11.78 -11.16
C ASN A 367 21.14 -11.48 -9.68
N PHE A 368 20.75 -12.52 -8.91
CA PHE A 368 20.37 -12.45 -7.49
C PHE A 368 21.52 -12.90 -6.58
N ASP A 369 21.62 -12.32 -5.38
CA ASP A 369 22.24 -12.99 -4.22
C ASP A 369 21.38 -14.19 -3.84
N LYS A 370 21.71 -15.33 -4.42
CA LYS A 370 20.98 -16.60 -4.24
C LYS A 370 21.09 -17.12 -2.81
N ASN A 371 22.09 -16.69 -2.04
CA ASN A 371 22.40 -17.25 -0.73
C ASN A 371 21.45 -16.70 0.33
N ARG A 372 21.34 -15.37 0.43
CA ARG A 372 20.41 -14.73 1.37
C ARG A 372 18.95 -15.05 1.03
N LEU A 373 18.59 -15.03 -0.25
CA LEU A 373 17.26 -15.43 -0.70
C LEU A 373 17.00 -16.91 -0.36
N SER A 374 17.94 -17.81 -0.66
CA SER A 374 17.81 -19.23 -0.31
C SER A 374 17.62 -19.43 1.20
N ASP A 375 18.33 -18.68 2.04
CA ASP A 375 18.22 -18.80 3.50
C ASP A 375 16.88 -18.26 4.02
N ILE A 376 16.42 -17.09 3.54
CA ILE A 376 15.08 -16.56 3.87
C ILE A 376 14.01 -17.56 3.45
N LEU A 377 14.06 -18.05 2.21
CA LEU A 377 13.06 -19.00 1.70
C LEU A 377 13.11 -20.36 2.39
N LYS A 378 14.29 -20.86 2.74
CA LYS A 378 14.46 -22.10 3.48
C LYS A 378 13.92 -21.98 4.90
N ASN A 379 14.18 -20.86 5.57
CA ASN A 379 13.68 -20.60 6.93
C ASN A 379 12.17 -20.38 6.93
N MET A 380 11.64 -19.61 5.99
CA MET A 380 10.19 -19.49 5.77
C MET A 380 9.57 -20.87 5.54
N LYS A 381 10.11 -21.67 4.62
CA LYS A 381 9.61 -23.03 4.35
C LYS A 381 9.59 -23.88 5.63
N LYS A 382 10.71 -23.92 6.36
CA LYS A 382 10.83 -24.67 7.63
C LYS A 382 9.81 -24.22 8.68
N ARG A 383 9.53 -22.92 8.76
CA ARG A 383 8.56 -22.33 9.71
C ARG A 383 7.11 -22.63 9.32
N LEU A 384 6.81 -22.62 8.03
CA LEU A 384 5.45 -22.76 7.50
C LEU A 384 5.01 -24.23 7.33
N GLU A 385 5.92 -25.15 6.98
CA GLU A 385 5.61 -26.57 6.72
C GLU A 385 4.76 -27.27 7.80
N PRO A 386 5.02 -27.10 9.10
CA PRO A 386 4.22 -27.76 10.14
C PRO A 386 2.78 -27.26 10.26
N ASN A 387 2.47 -26.08 9.71
CA ASN A 387 1.18 -25.39 9.89
C ASN A 387 0.30 -25.44 8.62
N LEU A 388 0.71 -26.21 7.61
CA LEU A 388 0.08 -26.26 6.28
C LEU A 388 -0.58 -27.61 5.94
N ILE A 389 -0.58 -28.55 6.89
CA ILE A 389 -1.33 -29.82 6.89
C ILE A 389 -2.63 -29.59 7.66
#